data_AF-A0A3A8ZXD8-F1
#
_entry.id   AF-A0A3A8ZXD8-F1
#
_cell.length_a   1.000
_cell.length_b   1.000
_cell.length_c   1.000
_cell.angle_alpha   90.00
_cell.angle_beta   90.00
_cell.angle_gamma   90.00
#
_symmetry.space_group_name_H-M   'P 1'
#
loop_
_entity.id
_entity.type
_entity.pdbx_description
1 polymer ?
#
loop_
_entity_poly.entity_id
_entity_poly.type
_entity_poly.pdbx_seq_one_letter_code
_entity_poly.pdbx_strand_id
1 'polypeptide(L)' 'MTDQKLKVFVVTRKADWCEDDAIAVLAIDKLHAERCARCNSSYFAKGEVIVTEIKPGKEKVILISNVGA' A
#
# COMPACT_ATOMS: atom_id res chain seq x y z
N MET A 1 -16.47 -20.96 -3.29
CA MET A 1 -15.39 -20.00 -2.99
C MET A 1 -16.02 -18.92 -2.12
N THR A 2 -15.59 -18.78 -0.88
CA THR A 2 -16.06 -17.68 -0.03
C THR A 2 -15.52 -16.40 -0.65
N ASP A 3 -16.38 -15.49 -1.09
CA ASP A 3 -15.97 -14.16 -1.54
C ASP A 3 -15.32 -13.45 -0.35
N GLN A 4 -13.99 -13.56 -0.27
CA GLN A 4 -13.23 -12.85 0.73
C GLN A 4 -13.31 -11.38 0.38
N LYS A 5 -14.04 -10.62 1.19
CA LYS A 5 -14.29 -9.21 0.97
C LYS A 5 -12.95 -8.45 0.92
N LEU A 6 -12.62 -7.93 -0.26
CA LEU A 6 -11.43 -7.10 -0.46
C LEU A 6 -11.51 -5.84 0.41
N LYS A 7 -10.37 -5.47 0.95
CA LYS A 7 -10.14 -4.28 1.78
C LYS A 7 -9.06 -3.43 1.14
N VAL A 8 -9.07 -2.14 1.45
CA VAL A 8 -8.03 -1.21 1.00
C VAL A 8 -6.94 -1.15 2.06
N PHE A 9 -5.70 -1.30 1.63
CA PHE A 9 -4.51 -1.12 2.43
C PHE A 9 -3.63 -0.05 1.81
N VAL A 10 -2.93 0.73 2.63
CA VAL A 10 -1.82 1.57 2.19
C VAL A 10 -0.54 0.92 2.69
N VAL A 11 0.35 0.59 1.76
CA VAL A 11 1.70 0.12 2.04
C VAL A 11 2.62 1.30 1.86
N THR A 12 3.29 1.70 2.93
CA THR A 12 4.30 2.78 2.93
C THR A 12 5.67 2.17 3.10
N ARG A 13 6.67 2.67 2.40
CA ARG A 13 8.07 2.42 2.72
C ARG A 13 8.56 3.59 3.58
N LYS A 14 9.82 3.56 4.06
CA LYS A 14 10.56 4.77 4.40
C LYS A 14 11.84 4.74 3.59
N ALA A 15 12.09 5.77 2.79
CA ALA A 15 13.31 5.90 2.02
C ALA A 15 13.89 7.30 2.14
N ASP A 16 15.13 7.38 2.63
CA ASP A 16 15.83 8.64 2.92
C ASP A 16 16.06 9.53 1.68
N TRP A 17 15.89 8.94 0.49
CA TRP A 17 16.08 9.55 -0.82
C TRP A 17 14.75 9.86 -1.54
N CYS A 18 13.58 9.61 -0.92
CA CYS A 18 12.27 9.78 -1.54
C CYS A 18 11.29 10.48 -0.59
N GLU A 19 10.65 11.57 -1.03
CA GLU A 19 9.65 12.30 -0.23
C GLU A 19 8.26 11.65 -0.27
N ASP A 20 7.98 10.75 -1.23
CA ASP A 20 6.68 10.04 -1.38
C ASP A 20 6.87 8.52 -1.62
N ASP A 21 6.38 7.65 -0.72
CA ASP A 21 6.72 6.22 -0.70
C ASP A 21 5.55 5.27 -0.36
N ALA A 22 4.33 5.63 -0.79
CA ALA A 22 3.10 4.90 -0.49
C ALA A 22 2.43 4.28 -1.72
N ILE A 23 1.81 3.10 -1.57
CA ILE A 23 0.93 2.46 -2.57
C ILE A 23 -0.36 1.96 -1.93
N ALA A 24 -1.49 2.22 -2.58
CA ALA A 24 -2.79 1.67 -2.19
C ALA A 24 -3.01 0.30 -2.86
N VAL A 25 -3.42 -0.69 -2.08
CA VAL A 25 -3.60 -2.08 -2.51
C VAL A 25 -4.96 -2.59 -2.06
N LEU A 26 -5.71 -3.19 -2.98
CA LEU A 26 -6.89 -3.99 -2.67
C LEU A 26 -6.45 -5.43 -2.36
N ALA A 27 -6.67 -5.90 -1.14
CA ALA A 27 -6.28 -7.24 -0.72
C ALA A 27 -7.22 -7.83 0.34
N ILE A 28 -7.06 -9.11 0.65
CA ILE A 28 -7.86 -9.81 1.66
C ILE A 28 -7.34 -9.56 3.09
N ASP A 29 -6.03 -9.34 3.23
CA ASP A 29 -5.36 -9.04 4.49
C ASP A 29 -4.05 -8.24 4.26
N LYS A 30 -3.37 -7.91 5.35
CA LYS A 30 -2.11 -7.14 5.32
C LYS A 30 -0.97 -7.88 4.61
N LEU A 31 -0.88 -9.21 4.76
CA LEU A 31 0.19 -10.01 4.17
C LEU A 31 0.07 -10.04 2.64
N HIS A 32 -1.17 -10.17 2.14
CA HIS A 32 -1.46 -10.12 0.71
C HIS A 32 -1.25 -8.71 0.16
N ALA A 33 -1.62 -7.67 0.93
CA ALA A 33 -1.35 -6.29 0.53
C ALA A 33 0.16 -6.02 0.37
N GLU A 34 0.97 -6.45 1.33
CA GLU A 34 2.43 -6.33 1.26
C GLU A 34 2.98 -7.09 0.06
N ARG A 35 2.66 -8.38 -0.08
CA ARG A 35 3.14 -9.21 -1.20
C ARG A 35 2.79 -8.59 -2.55
N CYS A 36 1.56 -8.09 -2.70
CA CYS A 36 1.13 -7.42 -3.92
C CYS A 36 1.95 -6.15 -4.19
N ALA A 37 2.19 -5.30 -3.18
CA ALA A 37 3.04 -4.12 -3.33
C ALA A 37 4.48 -4.50 -3.74
N ARG A 38 5.08 -5.52 -3.11
CA ARG A 38 6.45 -5.98 -3.42
C ARG A 38 6.58 -6.58 -4.82
N CYS A 39 5.58 -7.33 -5.28
CA CYS A 39 5.59 -7.95 -6.61
C CYS A 39 5.36 -6.94 -7.75
N ASN A 40 4.68 -5.83 -7.48
CA ASN A 40 4.29 -4.87 -8.51
C ASN A 40 5.11 -3.57 -8.50
N SER A 41 6.03 -3.39 -7.54
CA SER A 41 6.91 -2.23 -7.50
C SER A 41 8.30 -2.60 -6.98
N SER A 42 9.33 -2.34 -7.80
CA SER A 42 10.74 -2.53 -7.44
C SER A 42 11.15 -1.68 -6.24
N TYR A 43 10.51 -0.54 -6.04
CA TYR A 43 10.72 0.32 -4.87
C TYR A 43 10.19 -0.28 -3.58
N PHE A 44 9.27 -1.24 -3.62
CA PHE A 44 8.80 -1.97 -2.45
C PHE A 44 9.43 -3.36 -2.35
N ALA A 45 10.18 -3.81 -3.36
CA ALA A 45 10.74 -5.16 -3.40
C ALA A 45 11.68 -5.48 -2.22
N LYS A 46 12.34 -4.47 -1.64
CA LYS A 46 13.26 -4.61 -0.49
C LYS A 46 13.05 -3.49 0.53
N GLY A 47 13.48 -3.75 1.76
CA GLY A 47 13.37 -2.81 2.88
C GLY A 47 12.09 -3.00 3.70
N GLU A 48 12.07 -2.30 4.83
CA GLU A 48 10.92 -2.25 5.74
C GLU A 48 9.76 -1.49 5.09
N VAL A 49 8.56 -2.02 5.28
CA VAL A 49 7.31 -1.41 4.83
C VAL A 49 6.28 -1.47 5.95
N ILE A 50 5.41 -0.47 6.02
CA ILE A 50 4.33 -0.38 6.99
C ILE A 50 3.00 -0.54 6.24
N VAL A 51 2.22 -1.55 6.64
CA VAL A 51 0.92 -1.86 6.03
C VAL A 51 -0.23 -1.41 6.93
N THR A 52 -1.01 -0.46 6.43
CA THR A 52 -2.14 0.15 7.15
C THR A 52 -3.46 -0.20 6.46
N GLU A 53 -4.40 -0.82 7.16
CA GLU A 53 -5.75 -1.06 6.66
C GLU A 53 -6.58 0.24 6.74
N ILE A 54 -7.19 0.62 5.62
CA ILE A 54 -8.08 1.79 5.56
C ILE A 54 -9.49 1.35 5.91
N LYS A 55 -9.99 1.83 7.06
CA LYS A 55 -11.38 1.64 7.46
C LYS A 55 -12.29 2.55 6.60
N PRO A 56 -13.28 2.00 5.87
CA PRO A 56 -14.12 2.73 4.92
C PRO A 56 -15.28 3.50 5.57
N GLY A 57 -15.19 3.82 6.88
CA GLY A 57 -16.30 4.41 7.64
C GLY A 57 -16.73 5.83 7.20
N LYS A 58 -15.93 6.49 6.36
CA LYS A 58 -16.21 7.76 5.67
C LYS A 58 -15.47 7.75 4.33
N GLU A 59 -15.94 8.54 3.36
CA GLU A 59 -15.19 8.81 2.14
C GLU A 59 -13.81 9.37 2.51
N LYS A 60 -12.75 8.81 1.90
CA LYS A 60 -11.36 9.22 2.11
C LYS A 60 -10.69 9.34 0.76
N VAL A 61 -9.98 10.43 0.54
CA VAL A 61 -9.08 10.60 -0.59
C VAL A 61 -7.70 10.10 -0.17
N ILE A 62 -7.15 9.14 -0.92
CA ILE A 62 -5.76 8.71 -0.79
C ILE A 62 -5.02 9.33 -1.97
N LEU A 63 -4.33 10.44 -1.72
CA LEU A 63 -3.44 11.04 -2.70
C LEU A 63 -2.10 10.29 -2.62
N ILE A 64 -1.74 9.59 -3.69
CA ILE A 64 -0.39 9.07 -3.90
C ILE A 64 0.23 10.01 -4.93
N SER A 65 0.81 11.12 -4.46
CA SER A 65 1.62 11.94 -5.34
C SER A 65 2.92 11.19 -5.62
N ASN A 66 3.30 11.17 -6.89
CA ASN A 66 4.68 10.91 -7.29
C ASN A 66 5.19 12.26 -7.79
N VAL A 67 5.54 13.16 -6.87
CA VAL A 67 6.31 14.36 -7.23
C VAL A 67 7.77 13.94 -7.35
N GLY A 68 8.08 13.27 -8.46
CA GLY A 68 9.47 13.13 -8.89
C GLY A 68 10.07 14.52 -9.14
N ALA A 69 11.36 14.67 -8.83
CA ALA A 69 12.18 15.75 -9.37
C ALA A 69 12.40 15.57 -10.87
#